data_AF-A0A5B2X4A7-F1
#
_entry.id   AF-A0A5B2X4A7-F1
#
_cell.length_a   1.000
_cell.length_b   1.000
_cell.length_c   1.000
_cell.angle_alpha   90.00
_cell.angle_beta   90.00
_cell.angle_gamma   90.00
#
_symmetry.space_group_name_H-M   'P 1'
#
loop_
_entity.id
_entity.type
_entity.pdbx_description
1 polymer ?
#
loop_
_entity_poly.entity_id
_entity_poly.type
_entity_poly.pdbx_seq_one_letter_code
_entity_poly.pdbx_strand_id
1 'polypeptide(L)'
;MTSLGRSLARAELLIKEPPSKVGARPGTTIAKVTFQFNPNRLSLTKTTEWRRKPSRMARASAMPEFVGSGPRSLSFEMFLDATAKHDNSVEEQVEQLMKACVPTAKSISSKKPASPWVQFDWGKAKTTSFDGVLSSLSVSYTLFDVDGTPLRATCSLAIEEAAVDASGQNPTSGSRDVSRTHQVVAGDSLPQIAWREYGDATAWRLIAEANDIDDPLQLVPGSELLVPAFGESTASTVDGVR
;
A
#
# COMPACT_ATOMS: atom_id res chain seq x y z
N MET A 1 -45.75 7.64 -6.62
CA MET A 1 -45.10 8.31 -7.76
C MET A 1 -43.63 8.52 -7.42
N THR A 2 -42.76 7.66 -7.94
CA THR A 2 -41.33 7.99 -8.11
C THR A 2 -40.87 7.25 -9.36
N SER A 3 -40.86 7.97 -10.47
CA SER A 3 -40.30 7.52 -11.74
C SER A 3 -38.79 7.34 -11.57
N LEU A 4 -38.34 6.12 -11.25
CA LEU A 4 -36.93 5.73 -11.40
C LEU A 4 -36.67 5.48 -12.88
N GLY A 5 -36.47 6.55 -13.63
CA GLY A 5 -35.74 6.46 -14.89
C GLY A 5 -34.39 5.82 -14.57
N ARG A 6 -34.22 4.55 -14.97
CA ARG A 6 -33.09 3.69 -14.61
C ARG A 6 -31.83 4.20 -15.32
N SER A 7 -31.26 5.30 -14.84
CA SER A 7 -29.94 5.76 -15.25
C SER A 7 -28.94 4.71 -14.78
N LEU A 8 -28.33 4.01 -15.74
CA LEU A 8 -27.23 3.10 -15.44
C LEU A 8 -26.10 3.95 -14.85
N ALA A 9 -25.67 3.63 -13.63
CA ALA A 9 -24.48 4.24 -13.06
C ALA A 9 -23.29 3.93 -13.98
N ARG A 10 -22.65 4.97 -14.51
CA ARG A 10 -21.46 4.84 -15.35
C ARG A 10 -20.22 4.84 -14.48
N ALA A 11 -19.23 4.05 -14.88
CA ALA A 11 -17.90 4.15 -14.32
C ALA A 11 -17.26 5.48 -14.75
N GLU A 12 -16.45 6.04 -13.88
CA GLU A 12 -15.65 7.23 -14.16
C GLU A 12 -14.25 7.09 -13.55
N LEU A 13 -13.28 7.70 -14.22
CA LEU A 13 -11.92 7.84 -13.75
C LEU A 13 -11.61 9.33 -13.62
N LEU A 14 -11.40 9.77 -12.38
CA LEU A 14 -10.98 11.13 -12.07
C LEU A 14 -9.45 11.16 -12.00
N ILE A 15 -8.83 12.07 -12.73
CA ILE A 15 -7.39 12.34 -12.68
C ILE A 15 -7.21 13.56 -11.79
N LYS A 16 -6.40 13.46 -10.74
CA LYS A 16 -6.27 14.45 -9.66
C LYS A 16 -4.83 14.86 -9.47
N GLU A 17 -4.62 16.09 -9.04
CA GLU A 17 -3.28 16.56 -8.67
C GLU A 17 -2.67 15.65 -7.60
N PRO A 18 -1.40 15.27 -7.72
CA PRO A 18 -0.71 14.53 -6.68
C PRO A 18 -0.70 15.33 -5.38
N PRO A 19 -0.61 14.64 -4.23
CA PRO A 19 -0.55 15.30 -2.94
C PRO A 19 0.74 16.13 -2.83
N SER A 20 0.65 17.27 -2.14
CA SER A 20 1.80 18.16 -1.92
C SER A 20 2.84 17.61 -0.92
N LYS A 21 2.43 16.61 -0.13
CA LYS A 21 3.23 15.89 0.85
C LYS A 21 2.88 14.40 0.80
N VAL A 22 3.86 13.54 1.05
CA VAL A 22 3.62 12.09 1.21
C VAL A 22 2.56 11.88 2.31
N GLY A 23 1.63 10.96 2.07
CA GLY A 23 0.54 10.64 3.00
C GLY A 23 -0.64 11.62 2.96
N ALA A 24 -0.57 12.75 2.26
CA ALA A 24 -1.72 13.64 2.11
C ALA A 24 -2.71 13.13 1.06
N ARG A 25 -3.95 13.63 1.13
CA ARG A 25 -4.98 13.36 0.12
C ARG A 25 -4.64 14.01 -1.22
N PRO A 26 -5.10 13.44 -2.34
CA PRO A 26 -4.92 14.04 -3.65
C PRO A 26 -5.60 15.40 -3.73
N GLY A 27 -5.07 16.27 -4.58
CA GLY A 27 -5.57 17.62 -4.80
C GLY A 27 -6.82 17.66 -5.67
N THR A 28 -7.00 18.79 -6.35
CA THR A 28 -8.13 19.04 -7.26
C THR A 28 -8.12 18.11 -8.47
N THR A 29 -9.31 17.81 -9.00
CA THR A 29 -9.46 17.07 -10.26
C THR A 29 -8.91 17.90 -11.43
N ILE A 30 -8.00 17.30 -12.18
CA ILE A 30 -7.40 17.84 -13.41
C ILE A 30 -8.27 17.48 -14.61
N ALA A 31 -8.72 16.23 -14.68
CA ALA A 31 -9.53 15.71 -15.77
C ALA A 31 -10.47 14.61 -15.29
N LYS A 32 -11.54 14.37 -16.06
CA LYS A 32 -12.52 13.32 -15.80
C LYS A 32 -12.78 12.55 -17.09
N VAL A 33 -12.49 11.25 -17.05
CA VAL A 33 -12.80 10.30 -18.13
C VAL A 33 -14.08 9.57 -17.76
N THR A 34 -15.15 9.79 -18.53
CA THR A 34 -16.44 9.13 -18.31
C THR A 34 -16.56 7.94 -19.26
N PHE A 35 -16.89 6.77 -18.73
CA PHE A 35 -16.89 5.55 -19.52
C PHE A 35 -18.14 5.51 -20.39
N GLN A 36 -17.96 5.31 -21.70
CA GLN A 36 -19.06 5.06 -22.63
C GLN A 36 -19.72 3.71 -22.32
N PHE A 37 -18.90 2.71 -22.04
CA PHE A 37 -19.30 1.37 -21.64
C PHE A 37 -18.67 1.02 -20.31
N ASN A 38 -19.47 0.52 -19.38
CA ASN A 38 -18.95 0.05 -18.11
C ASN A 38 -18.06 -1.18 -18.33
N PRO A 39 -17.00 -1.35 -17.51
CA PRO A 39 -16.19 -2.55 -17.56
C PRO A 39 -17.07 -3.78 -17.27
N ASN A 40 -16.88 -4.85 -18.03
CA ASN A 40 -17.58 -6.12 -17.80
C ASN A 40 -16.98 -6.91 -16.61
N ARG A 41 -15.77 -6.54 -16.17
CA ARG A 41 -15.01 -7.15 -15.08
C ARG A 41 -14.11 -6.10 -14.43
N LEU A 42 -14.05 -6.16 -13.10
CA LEU A 42 -13.02 -5.52 -12.29
C LEU A 42 -12.22 -6.62 -11.57
N SER A 43 -10.91 -6.48 -11.51
CA SER A 43 -10.03 -7.38 -10.76
C SER A 43 -9.35 -6.60 -9.64
N LEU A 44 -9.80 -6.82 -8.40
CA LEU A 44 -9.25 -6.19 -7.20
C LEU A 44 -8.41 -7.22 -6.43
N THR A 45 -7.14 -6.90 -6.20
CA THR A 45 -6.20 -7.74 -5.44
C THR A 45 -5.69 -6.98 -4.22
N LYS A 46 -5.53 -7.66 -3.08
CA LYS A 46 -4.80 -7.18 -1.90
C LYS A 46 -3.76 -8.24 -1.54
N THR A 47 -2.51 -7.84 -1.37
CA THR A 47 -1.43 -8.76 -0.99
C THR A 47 -1.13 -8.66 0.49
N THR A 48 -0.70 -9.77 1.08
CA THR A 48 -0.16 -9.83 2.44
C THR A 48 1.14 -10.62 2.42
N GLU A 49 2.15 -10.12 3.12
CA GLU A 49 3.44 -10.78 3.21
C GLU A 49 3.53 -11.58 4.51
N TRP A 50 4.01 -12.83 4.39
CA TRP A 50 4.20 -13.76 5.48
C TRP A 50 5.60 -14.37 5.38
N ARG A 51 6.35 -14.35 6.48
CA ARG A 51 7.69 -14.93 6.57
C ARG A 51 7.60 -16.30 7.21
N ARG A 52 8.29 -17.28 6.62
CA ARG A 52 8.48 -18.61 7.19
C ARG A 52 9.98 -18.84 7.39
N LYS A 53 10.35 -19.40 8.53
CA LYS A 53 11.72 -19.85 8.82
C LYS A 53 11.76 -21.37 8.67
N PRO A 54 12.06 -21.91 7.47
CA PRO A 54 12.13 -23.35 7.28
C PRO A 54 13.32 -23.94 8.06
N SER A 55 13.11 -25.08 8.72
CA SER A 55 14.17 -25.83 9.40
C SER A 55 14.27 -27.23 8.82
N ARG A 56 15.49 -27.64 8.43
CA ARG A 56 15.75 -28.90 7.73
C ARG A 56 15.38 -30.15 8.55
N MET A 57 15.30 -30.01 9.88
CA MET A 57 14.98 -31.10 10.81
C MET A 57 13.52 -31.07 11.28
N ALA A 58 12.74 -30.05 10.92
CA ALA A 58 11.36 -29.95 11.35
C ALA A 58 10.49 -30.99 10.63
N ARG A 59 9.75 -31.80 11.41
CA ARG A 59 8.81 -32.81 10.88
C ARG A 59 7.53 -32.20 10.30
N ALA A 60 7.29 -30.91 10.53
CA ALA A 60 6.15 -30.14 10.04
C ALA A 60 6.57 -28.68 9.76
N SER A 61 5.74 -27.95 8.99
CA SER A 61 5.97 -26.52 8.72
C SER A 61 5.83 -25.69 10.00
N ALA A 62 6.71 -24.70 10.18
CA ALA A 62 6.59 -23.70 11.21
C ALA A 62 5.38 -22.78 10.95
N MET A 63 4.82 -22.21 12.03
CA MET A 63 3.80 -21.15 11.97
C MET A 63 4.38 -19.94 11.23
N PRO A 64 3.69 -19.38 10.21
CA PRO A 64 4.17 -18.19 9.52
C PRO A 64 4.04 -16.93 10.37
N GLU A 65 5.02 -16.05 10.30
CA GLU A 65 5.01 -14.71 10.90
C GLU A 65 4.40 -13.71 9.90
N PHE A 66 3.45 -12.90 10.33
CA PHE A 66 2.89 -11.83 9.50
C PHE A 66 3.90 -10.67 9.38
N VAL A 67 4.27 -10.30 8.15
CA VAL A 67 5.26 -9.25 7.89
C VAL A 67 4.57 -7.92 7.61
N GLY A 68 3.47 -7.93 6.86
CA GLY A 68 2.77 -6.71 6.53
C GLY A 68 1.68 -6.89 5.47
N SER A 69 0.91 -5.82 5.28
CA SER A 69 -0.07 -5.73 4.20
C SER A 69 0.55 -4.99 3.03
N GLY A 70 0.61 -5.61 1.86
CA GLY A 70 0.98 -4.95 0.61
C GLY A 70 -0.16 -4.07 0.08
N PRO A 71 0.04 -3.31 -1.00
CA PRO A 71 -0.97 -2.42 -1.56
C PRO A 71 -2.15 -3.19 -2.18
N ARG A 72 -3.30 -2.53 -2.30
CA ARG A 72 -4.34 -2.99 -3.23
C ARG A 72 -3.92 -2.70 -4.66
N SER A 73 -4.35 -3.53 -5.60
CA SER A 73 -4.27 -3.26 -7.04
C SER A 73 -5.63 -3.50 -7.68
N LEU A 74 -6.03 -2.60 -8.57
CA LEU A 74 -7.24 -2.69 -9.38
C LEU A 74 -6.85 -2.74 -10.85
N SER A 75 -7.32 -3.75 -11.59
CA SER A 75 -7.20 -3.79 -13.04
C SER A 75 -8.55 -3.98 -13.73
N PHE A 76 -8.70 -3.32 -14.89
CA PHE A 76 -9.90 -3.39 -15.71
C PHE A 76 -9.60 -2.98 -17.16
N GLU A 77 -10.55 -3.32 -18.04
CA GLU A 77 -10.56 -2.89 -19.43
C GLU A 77 -11.64 -1.84 -19.65
N MET A 78 -11.28 -0.81 -20.41
CA MET A 78 -12.18 0.22 -20.89
C MET A 78 -12.25 0.16 -22.41
N PHE A 79 -13.45 0.06 -22.95
CA PHE A 79 -13.69 0.12 -24.40
C PHE A 79 -14.16 1.52 -24.79
N LEU A 80 -13.53 2.08 -25.83
CA LEU A 80 -13.82 3.39 -26.40
C LEU A 80 -14.28 3.23 -27.85
N ASP A 81 -15.38 3.89 -28.21
CA ASP A 81 -15.97 3.84 -29.56
C ASP A 81 -16.49 5.21 -30.01
N ALA A 82 -15.98 5.69 -31.15
CA ALA A 82 -16.44 6.88 -31.86
C ALA A 82 -17.13 6.55 -33.19
N THR A 83 -17.47 5.28 -33.46
CA THR A 83 -17.96 4.85 -34.79
C THR A 83 -19.29 5.48 -35.18
N ALA A 84 -20.13 5.81 -34.21
CA ALA A 84 -21.40 6.48 -34.50
C ALA A 84 -21.21 7.95 -34.91
N LYS A 85 -20.13 8.60 -34.46
CA LYS A 85 -19.91 10.04 -34.65
C LYS A 85 -18.83 10.35 -35.67
N HIS A 86 -17.90 9.41 -35.92
CA HIS A 86 -16.71 9.63 -36.74
C HIS A 86 -15.92 10.87 -36.27
N ASP A 87 -15.70 10.97 -34.95
CA ASP A 87 -14.95 12.06 -34.32
C ASP A 87 -13.67 11.56 -33.64
N ASN A 88 -12.85 12.48 -33.15
CA ASN A 88 -11.57 12.22 -32.48
C ASN A 88 -11.72 11.89 -30.98
N SER A 89 -12.93 11.61 -30.49
CA SER A 89 -13.18 11.45 -29.03
C SER A 89 -12.48 10.25 -28.39
N VAL A 90 -12.11 9.24 -29.18
CA VAL A 90 -11.29 8.11 -28.73
C VAL A 90 -9.85 8.57 -28.47
N GLU A 91 -9.27 9.32 -29.39
CA GLU A 91 -7.92 9.87 -29.26
C GLU A 91 -7.83 10.81 -28.06
N GLU A 92 -8.78 11.73 -27.91
CA GLU A 92 -8.82 12.67 -26.78
C GLU A 92 -8.89 11.95 -25.42
N GLN A 93 -9.69 10.89 -25.32
CA GLN A 93 -9.79 10.10 -24.10
C GLN A 93 -8.50 9.33 -23.82
N VAL A 94 -7.87 8.74 -24.85
CA VAL A 94 -6.57 8.07 -24.67
C VAL A 94 -5.50 9.07 -24.24
N GLU A 95 -5.45 10.27 -24.82
CA GLU A 95 -4.53 11.31 -24.38
C GLU A 95 -4.74 11.71 -22.91
N GLN A 96 -6.00 11.79 -22.46
CA GLN A 96 -6.31 12.05 -21.05
C GLN A 96 -5.76 10.94 -20.15
N LEU A 97 -5.89 9.67 -20.55
CA LEU A 97 -5.29 8.55 -19.80
C LEU A 97 -3.76 8.61 -19.80
N MET A 98 -3.15 8.92 -20.94
CA MET A 98 -1.69 9.09 -21.03
C MET A 98 -1.20 10.24 -20.13
N LYS A 99 -1.98 11.32 -20.00
CA LYS A 99 -1.69 12.43 -19.07
C LYS A 99 -1.68 11.97 -17.61
N ALA A 100 -2.43 10.92 -17.24
CA ALA A 100 -2.38 10.34 -15.90
C ALA A 100 -1.06 9.61 -15.59
N CYS A 101 -0.29 9.26 -16.62
CA CYS A 101 1.01 8.57 -16.48
C CYS A 101 2.22 9.50 -16.43
N VAL A 102 2.04 10.82 -16.61
CA VAL A 102 3.14 11.80 -16.66
C VAL A 102 3.06 12.81 -15.52
N PRO A 103 4.19 13.33 -15.01
CA PRO A 103 4.15 14.31 -13.92
C PRO A 103 3.33 15.56 -14.25
N THR A 104 2.58 16.07 -13.26
CA THR A 104 1.80 17.31 -13.48
C THR A 104 2.71 18.52 -13.61
N ALA A 105 2.28 19.52 -14.38
CA ALA A 105 3.02 20.79 -14.50
C ALA A 105 3.28 21.44 -13.13
N LYS A 106 2.32 21.34 -12.20
CA LYS A 106 2.44 21.83 -10.83
C LYS A 106 3.49 21.05 -10.02
N SER A 107 3.53 19.73 -10.16
CA SER A 107 4.54 18.89 -9.52
C SER A 107 5.95 19.25 -10.01
N ILE A 108 6.10 19.46 -11.31
CA ILE A 108 7.35 19.88 -11.96
C ILE A 108 7.77 21.27 -11.47
N SER A 109 6.86 22.25 -11.47
CA SER A 109 7.16 23.61 -11.01
C SER A 109 7.54 23.66 -9.53
N SER A 110 7.01 22.73 -8.73
CA SER A 110 7.38 22.56 -7.31
C SER A 110 8.69 21.79 -7.08
N LYS A 111 9.41 21.41 -8.15
CA LYS A 111 10.64 20.61 -8.13
C LYS A 111 10.48 19.24 -7.44
N LYS A 112 9.27 18.69 -7.48
CA LYS A 112 8.90 17.38 -6.94
C LYS A 112 8.02 16.67 -7.97
N PRO A 113 8.59 16.16 -9.07
CA PRO A 113 7.82 15.53 -10.12
C PRO A 113 7.06 14.32 -9.56
N ALA A 114 5.75 14.31 -9.76
CA ALA A 114 4.87 13.25 -9.30
C ALA A 114 3.75 13.04 -10.33
N SER A 115 3.45 11.79 -10.65
CA SER A 115 2.32 11.45 -11.50
C SER A 115 1.00 11.79 -10.81
N PRO A 116 -0.05 12.14 -11.58
CA PRO A 116 -1.40 12.28 -11.07
C PRO A 116 -1.86 11.08 -10.25
N TRP A 117 -2.71 11.36 -9.27
CA TRP A 117 -3.52 10.33 -8.65
C TRP A 117 -4.75 10.10 -9.50
N VAL A 118 -5.25 8.87 -9.48
CA VAL A 118 -6.50 8.49 -10.12
C VAL A 118 -7.48 7.98 -9.08
N GLN A 119 -8.75 8.34 -9.26
CA GLN A 119 -9.86 7.83 -8.48
C GLN A 119 -10.84 7.17 -9.46
N PHE A 120 -10.99 5.86 -9.35
CA PHE A 120 -12.00 5.11 -10.08
C PHE A 120 -13.27 5.02 -9.22
N ASP A 121 -14.40 5.39 -9.79
CA ASP A 121 -15.71 5.32 -9.15
C ASP A 121 -16.72 4.63 -10.06
N TRP A 122 -17.55 3.76 -9.49
CA TRP A 122 -18.65 3.14 -10.22
C TRP A 122 -19.91 3.02 -9.36
N GLY A 123 -20.85 3.94 -9.60
CA GLY A 123 -22.12 3.98 -8.87
C GLY A 123 -21.93 4.19 -7.37
N LYS A 124 -22.64 3.42 -6.55
CA LYS A 124 -22.64 3.56 -5.07
C LYS A 124 -21.80 2.52 -4.35
N ALA A 125 -21.16 1.61 -5.08
CA ALA A 125 -20.42 0.51 -4.50
C ALA A 125 -19.07 1.02 -3.96
N LYS A 126 -18.95 1.13 -2.64
CA LYS A 126 -17.70 1.55 -1.99
C LYS A 126 -16.55 0.56 -2.20
N THR A 127 -16.87 -0.71 -2.38
CA THR A 127 -15.88 -1.78 -2.62
C THR A 127 -15.23 -1.69 -3.99
N THR A 128 -15.86 -1.01 -4.95
CA THR A 128 -15.31 -0.80 -6.29
C THR A 128 -14.69 0.58 -6.45
N SER A 129 -14.85 1.49 -5.49
CA SER A 129 -14.14 2.78 -5.51
C SER A 129 -12.67 2.55 -5.15
N PHE A 130 -11.77 3.19 -5.89
CA PHE A 130 -10.35 2.95 -5.77
C PHE A 130 -9.55 4.23 -6.01
N ASP A 131 -8.76 4.63 -5.02
CA ASP A 131 -7.81 5.73 -5.11
C ASP A 131 -6.40 5.17 -5.25
N GLY A 132 -5.60 5.74 -6.16
CA GLY A 132 -4.24 5.27 -6.35
C GLY A 132 -3.49 6.01 -7.44
N VAL A 133 -2.43 5.38 -7.94
CA VAL A 133 -1.65 5.83 -9.09
C VAL A 133 -1.81 4.84 -10.23
N LEU A 134 -1.87 5.35 -11.47
CA LEU A 134 -1.93 4.50 -12.65
C LEU A 134 -0.54 3.88 -12.86
N SER A 135 -0.41 2.58 -12.58
CA SER A 135 0.85 1.85 -12.67
C SER A 135 1.08 1.25 -14.07
N SER A 136 0.00 0.99 -14.81
CA SER A 136 0.09 0.55 -16.21
C SER A 136 -1.10 1.04 -17.03
N LEU A 137 -0.80 1.43 -18.28
CA LEU A 137 -1.76 1.73 -19.32
C LEU A 137 -1.29 1.07 -20.62
N SER A 138 -2.14 0.22 -21.20
CA SER A 138 -1.94 -0.35 -22.53
C SER A 138 -3.14 -0.02 -23.41
N VAL A 139 -2.91 0.43 -24.63
CA VAL A 139 -3.96 0.83 -25.57
C VAL A 139 -3.82 0.04 -26.86
N SER A 140 -4.90 -0.63 -27.26
CA SER A 140 -4.99 -1.34 -28.54
C SER A 140 -6.06 -0.69 -29.42
N TYR A 141 -5.64 -0.07 -30.51
CA TYR A 141 -6.52 0.51 -31.53
C TYR A 141 -6.94 -0.55 -32.54
N THR A 142 -8.24 -0.60 -32.86
CA THR A 142 -8.81 -1.70 -33.67
C THR A 142 -9.66 -1.25 -34.86
N LEU A 143 -10.01 0.03 -34.95
CA LEU A 143 -10.73 0.60 -36.07
C LEU A 143 -10.30 2.05 -36.26
N PHE A 144 -10.15 2.46 -37.52
CA PHE A 144 -9.72 3.79 -37.91
C PHE A 144 -10.66 4.33 -38.99
N ASP A 145 -10.79 5.65 -39.03
CA ASP A 145 -11.42 6.34 -40.14
C ASP A 145 -10.48 6.40 -41.36
N VAL A 146 -10.98 6.88 -42.49
CA VAL A 146 -10.26 6.97 -43.76
C VAL A 146 -9.03 7.89 -43.70
N ASP A 147 -9.03 8.85 -42.76
CA ASP A 147 -7.93 9.77 -42.51
C ASP A 147 -6.90 9.24 -41.50
N GLY A 148 -7.14 8.05 -40.92
CA GLY A 148 -6.31 7.44 -39.90
C GLY A 148 -6.71 7.75 -38.45
N THR A 149 -7.77 8.52 -38.22
CA THR A 149 -8.28 8.81 -36.87
C THR A 149 -8.77 7.52 -36.20
N PRO A 150 -8.31 7.16 -35.00
CA PRO A 150 -8.77 5.95 -34.33
C PRO A 150 -10.22 6.10 -33.87
N LEU A 151 -11.08 5.20 -34.35
CA LEU A 151 -12.51 5.16 -33.99
C LEU A 151 -12.81 4.12 -32.90
N ARG A 152 -11.91 3.16 -32.65
CA ARG A 152 -12.05 2.18 -31.55
C ARG A 152 -10.73 1.89 -30.86
N ALA A 153 -10.78 1.89 -29.53
CA ALA A 153 -9.66 1.46 -28.70
C ALA A 153 -10.13 0.61 -27.52
N THR A 154 -9.31 -0.37 -27.15
CA THR A 154 -9.41 -1.05 -25.85
C THR A 154 -8.24 -0.62 -24.99
N CYS A 155 -8.52 -0.01 -23.85
CA CYS A 155 -7.53 0.42 -22.87
C CYS A 155 -7.52 -0.57 -21.70
N SER A 156 -6.38 -1.20 -21.44
CA SER A 156 -6.13 -1.98 -20.21
C SER A 156 -5.45 -1.09 -19.18
N LEU A 157 -6.08 -0.92 -18.03
CA LEU A 157 -5.59 -0.07 -16.94
C LEU A 157 -5.24 -0.94 -15.72
N ALA A 158 -4.13 -0.62 -15.07
CA ALA A 158 -3.78 -1.12 -13.75
C ALA A 158 -3.49 0.06 -12.81
N ILE A 159 -4.18 0.09 -11.68
CA ILE A 159 -4.06 1.11 -10.64
C ILE A 159 -3.51 0.44 -9.39
N GLU A 160 -2.52 1.07 -8.78
CA GLU A 160 -1.94 0.64 -7.51
C GLU A 160 -2.32 1.63 -6.40
N GLU A 161 -2.69 1.10 -5.23
CA GLU A 161 -3.10 1.89 -4.07
C GLU A 161 -1.97 2.82 -3.63
N ALA A 162 -2.25 4.11 -3.60
CA ALA A 162 -1.37 5.11 -3.03
C ALA A 162 -1.87 5.42 -1.61
N ALA A 163 -1.04 5.12 -0.61
CA ALA A 163 -1.42 5.29 0.78
C ALA A 163 -1.64 6.79 1.11
N VAL A 164 -2.82 7.09 1.64
CA VAL A 164 -3.06 8.32 2.40
C VAL A 164 -2.84 7.96 3.86
N ASP A 165 -1.90 8.63 4.51
CA ASP A 165 -1.72 8.48 5.95
C ASP A 165 -3.00 8.99 6.61
N ALA A 166 -3.73 8.09 7.26
CA ALA A 166 -4.78 8.52 8.17
C ALA A 166 -4.09 9.38 9.23
N SER A 167 -4.48 10.67 9.30
CA SER A 167 -3.98 11.60 10.30
C SER A 167 -4.15 10.97 11.69
N GLY A 168 -3.06 10.42 12.24
CA GLY A 168 -3.04 9.73 13.53
C GLY A 168 -2.41 8.33 13.57
N GLN A 169 -2.02 7.70 12.45
CA GLN A 169 -1.22 6.47 12.50
C GLN A 169 0.18 6.73 11.96
N ASN A 170 1.11 6.94 12.87
CA ASN A 170 2.53 6.73 12.63
C ASN A 170 2.70 5.23 12.33
N PRO A 171 3.03 4.79 11.10
CA PRO A 171 3.33 3.41 10.84
C PRO A 171 4.77 3.18 11.29
N THR A 172 4.99 3.03 12.60
CA THR A 172 6.29 2.57 13.10
C THR A 172 6.40 1.06 12.86
N SER A 173 6.56 0.70 11.60
CA SER A 173 7.07 -0.59 11.16
C SER A 173 8.14 -0.25 10.12
N GLY A 174 9.43 -0.28 10.37
CA GLY A 174 10.22 -0.85 11.44
C GLY A 174 11.61 -1.01 10.83
N SER A 175 12.58 -0.23 11.30
CA SER A 175 14.01 -0.47 11.08
C SER A 175 14.83 0.57 11.82
N ARG A 176 14.99 0.36 13.13
CA ARG A 176 16.26 0.26 13.84
C ARG A 176 15.92 -0.08 15.30
N ASP A 177 16.23 -1.32 15.66
CA ASP A 177 15.95 -2.01 16.92
C ASP A 177 14.48 -2.14 17.35
N VAL A 178 13.87 -3.28 16.98
CA VAL A 178 12.59 -3.70 17.57
C VAL A 178 12.87 -4.25 18.97
N SER A 179 13.00 -3.38 19.95
CA SER A 179 12.79 -3.74 21.35
C SER A 179 11.28 -3.91 21.57
N ARG A 180 10.87 -5.02 22.19
CA ARG A 180 9.48 -5.26 22.60
C ARG A 180 9.38 -5.05 24.11
N THR A 181 8.24 -4.57 24.59
CA THR A 181 8.02 -4.40 26.04
C THR A 181 7.13 -5.52 26.57
N HIS A 182 7.55 -6.22 27.63
CA HIS A 182 6.79 -7.24 28.34
C HIS A 182 6.34 -6.69 29.70
N GLN A 183 5.04 -6.75 30.01
CA GLN A 183 4.54 -6.38 31.34
C GLN A 183 4.64 -7.59 32.28
N VAL A 184 5.37 -7.43 33.38
CA VAL A 184 5.58 -8.49 34.38
C VAL A 184 4.27 -8.83 35.06
N VAL A 185 3.85 -10.09 35.00
CA VAL A 185 2.73 -10.61 35.78
C VAL A 185 3.26 -11.39 36.98
N ALA A 186 2.49 -11.43 38.08
CA ALA A 186 2.86 -12.21 39.25
C ALA A 186 3.14 -13.68 38.88
N GLY A 187 4.35 -14.16 39.17
CA GLY A 187 4.82 -15.50 38.79
C GLY A 187 5.69 -15.55 37.53
N ASP A 188 5.94 -14.43 36.86
CA ASP A 188 6.95 -14.36 35.80
C ASP A 188 8.38 -14.40 36.37
N SER A 189 9.30 -14.94 35.57
CA SER A 189 10.74 -14.91 35.81
C SER A 189 11.48 -14.59 34.52
N LEU A 190 12.67 -13.98 34.60
CA LEU A 190 13.44 -13.62 33.40
C LEU A 190 13.74 -14.82 32.48
N PRO A 191 14.10 -16.02 33.00
CA PRO A 191 14.26 -17.21 32.15
C PRO A 191 12.97 -17.65 31.45
N GLN A 192 11.82 -17.50 32.11
CA GLN A 192 10.52 -17.82 31.51
C GLN A 192 10.16 -16.82 30.40
N ILE A 193 10.43 -15.54 30.62
CA ILE A 193 10.22 -14.49 29.61
C ILE A 193 11.17 -14.70 28.43
N ALA A 194 12.45 -14.97 28.68
CA ALA A 194 13.43 -15.27 27.64
C ALA A 194 13.08 -16.52 26.83
N TRP A 195 12.60 -17.59 27.48
CA TRP A 195 12.13 -18.77 26.76
C TRP A 195 10.89 -18.48 25.89
N ARG A 196 9.96 -17.64 26.36
CA ARG A 196 8.77 -17.25 25.58
C ARG A 196 9.13 -16.36 24.40
N GLU A 197 10.07 -15.43 24.57
CA GLU A 197 10.39 -14.41 23.58
C GLU A 197 11.48 -14.84 22.59
N TYR A 198 12.46 -15.62 23.05
CA TYR A 198 13.61 -16.06 22.26
C TYR A 198 13.65 -17.56 22.00
N GLY A 199 12.82 -18.36 22.69
CA GLY A 199 12.91 -19.82 22.65
C GLY A 199 14.09 -20.40 23.44
N ASP A 200 14.91 -19.54 24.06
CA ASP A 200 16.09 -19.89 24.84
C ASP A 200 16.01 -19.28 26.23
N ALA A 201 15.82 -20.13 27.24
CA ALA A 201 15.75 -19.69 28.63
C ALA A 201 17.06 -19.09 29.12
N THR A 202 18.21 -19.41 28.50
CA THR A 202 19.54 -18.91 28.90
C THR A 202 19.82 -17.48 28.43
N ALA A 203 19.03 -16.98 27.48
CA ALA A 203 19.11 -15.62 26.94
C ALA A 203 18.55 -14.53 27.89
N TRP A 204 18.15 -14.91 29.11
CA TRP A 204 17.61 -13.99 30.12
C TRP A 204 18.56 -12.85 30.50
N ARG A 205 19.87 -13.04 30.36
CA ARG A 205 20.89 -12.02 30.66
C ARG A 205 20.75 -10.79 29.77
N LEU A 206 20.34 -10.96 28.52
CA LEU A 206 20.10 -9.85 27.60
C LEU A 206 18.94 -8.97 28.08
N ILE A 207 17.93 -9.58 28.68
CA ILE A 207 16.79 -8.87 29.27
C ILE A 207 17.20 -8.18 30.57
N ALA A 208 18.00 -8.85 31.41
CA ALA A 208 18.50 -8.27 32.66
C ALA A 208 19.37 -7.04 32.40
N GLU A 209 20.33 -7.13 31.48
CA GLU A 209 21.22 -6.02 31.08
C GLU A 209 20.44 -4.86 30.48
N ALA A 210 19.41 -5.13 29.66
CA ALA A 210 18.61 -4.07 29.04
C ALA A 210 17.67 -3.33 29.99
N ASN A 211 17.48 -3.82 31.23
CA ASN A 211 16.57 -3.25 32.22
C ASN A 211 17.26 -2.92 33.56
N ASP A 212 18.59 -2.97 33.61
CA ASP A 212 19.39 -2.75 34.83
C ASP A 212 18.90 -3.59 36.03
N ILE A 213 18.61 -4.88 35.79
CA ILE A 213 18.13 -5.80 36.82
C ILE A 213 19.29 -6.59 37.42
N ASP A 214 19.63 -6.25 38.66
CA ASP A 214 20.69 -6.92 39.43
C ASP A 214 20.26 -8.30 39.98
N ASP A 215 19.01 -8.42 40.44
CA ASP A 215 18.44 -9.68 40.95
C ASP A 215 17.41 -10.27 39.98
N PRO A 216 17.78 -11.29 39.18
CA PRO A 216 16.90 -11.89 38.17
C PRO A 216 15.75 -12.71 38.76
N LEU A 217 15.75 -12.95 40.08
CA LEU A 217 14.70 -13.69 40.78
C LEU A 217 13.63 -12.79 41.40
N GLN A 218 13.83 -11.46 41.39
CA GLN A 218 12.89 -10.49 41.95
C GLN A 218 12.36 -9.54 40.88
N LEU A 219 11.31 -9.97 40.16
CA LEU A 219 10.57 -9.09 39.28
C LEU A 219 9.36 -8.51 40.02
N VAL A 220 9.20 -7.18 39.99
CA VAL A 220 8.06 -6.48 40.57
C VAL A 220 6.86 -6.64 39.63
N PRO A 221 5.76 -7.31 40.04
CA PRO A 221 4.58 -7.42 39.20
C PRO A 221 4.02 -6.04 38.82
N GLY A 222 3.68 -5.86 37.55
CA GLY A 222 3.21 -4.61 36.98
C GLY A 222 4.30 -3.73 36.37
N SER A 223 5.58 -4.07 36.51
CA SER A 223 6.67 -3.37 35.81
C SER A 223 6.72 -3.72 34.32
N GLU A 224 7.22 -2.79 33.52
CA GLU A 224 7.49 -3.00 32.09
C GLU A 224 8.95 -3.38 31.89
N LEU A 225 9.20 -4.48 31.18
CA LEU A 225 10.53 -4.97 30.83
C LEU A 225 10.80 -4.81 29.34
N LEU A 226 11.92 -4.18 29.01
CA LEU A 226 12.46 -4.11 27.67
C LEU A 226 13.07 -5.46 27.26
N VAL A 227 12.54 -6.06 26.22
CA VAL A 227 13.01 -7.31 25.62
C VAL A 227 13.71 -6.96 24.30
N PRO A 228 15.06 -6.92 24.27
CA PRO A 228 15.81 -6.58 23.07
C PRO A 228 15.65 -7.63 21.96
N ALA A 229 15.95 -7.28 20.70
CA ALA A 229 15.96 -8.25 19.62
C ALA A 229 17.14 -9.23 19.78
N PHE A 230 16.88 -10.53 19.62
CA PHE A 230 17.94 -11.54 19.70
C PHE A 230 18.79 -11.50 18.43
N GLY A 231 19.95 -10.85 18.53
CA GLY A 231 20.96 -10.83 17.48
C GLY A 231 21.40 -9.43 17.05
N GLU A 232 22.15 -8.74 17.90
CA GLU A 232 23.33 -7.99 17.46
C GLU A 232 24.33 -7.92 18.61
N SER A 233 25.49 -8.51 18.37
CA SER A 233 26.65 -8.44 19.25
C SER A 233 27.05 -6.98 19.44
N THR A 234 27.08 -6.56 20.70
CA THR A 234 27.78 -5.40 21.25
C THR A 234 28.94 -4.91 20.39
N ALA A 235 28.72 -3.86 19.59
CA ALA A 235 29.77 -3.00 19.09
C ALA A 235 29.67 -1.66 19.82
N SER A 236 30.22 -1.64 21.04
CA SER A 236 30.57 -0.41 21.74
C SER A 236 31.99 -0.59 22.26
N THR A 237 32.96 -0.07 21.52
CA THR A 237 34.34 0.05 21.99
C THR A 237 34.94 1.34 21.42
N VAL A 238 34.85 2.36 22.29
CA VAL A 238 35.82 3.42 22.62
C VAL A 238 36.23 4.47 21.58
N ASP A 239 35.72 5.68 21.81
CA ASP A 239 36.48 6.93 21.68
C ASP A 239 37.65 6.93 22.68
N GLY A 240 38.85 7.33 22.25
CA GLY A 240 39.97 7.55 23.17
C GLY A 240 41.39 7.51 22.59
N VAL A 241 41.78 8.60 21.91
CA VAL A 241 43.08 9.31 21.98
C VAL A 241 44.39 8.52 21.86
N ARG A 242 45.20 8.90 20.87
CA ARG A 242 46.63 9.19 21.04
C ARG A 242 46.96 10.55 20.46
#